data_AF-A0A1G9VT07-F1
#
_entry.id   AF-A0A1G9VT07-F1
#
_cell.length_a   1.000
_cell.length_b   1.000
_cell.length_c   1.000
_cell.angle_alpha   90.00
_cell.angle_beta   90.00
_cell.angle_gamma   90.00
#
_symmetry.space_group_name_H-M   'P 1'
#
loop_
_entity.id
_entity.type
_entity.pdbx_description
1 polymer ?
#
loop_
_entity_poly.entity_id
_entity_poly.type
_entity_poly.pdbx_seq_one_letter_code
_entity_poly.pdbx_strand_id
1 'polypeptide(L)'
;MSRRFVVLLLAIMASAPVVAREDVNAPAREAELRTCLNHTDWIAPPDATIADKAAFCNCYADGAVKDRLWELERAEANEGEEVRRSVADRTISLHDRKSAAIAASCLKH
;
A
#
# COMPACT_ATOMS: atom_id res chain seq x y z
N MET A 1 -15.05 -34.66 47.38
CA MET A 1 -15.14 -33.19 47.43
C MET A 1 -13.74 -32.61 47.58
N SER A 2 -13.22 -31.90 46.58
CA SER A 2 -12.29 -30.76 46.73
C SER A 2 -11.99 -30.17 45.35
N ARG A 3 -12.83 -29.19 44.99
CA ARG A 3 -12.68 -28.24 43.89
C ARG A 3 -11.59 -27.22 44.25
N ARG A 4 -10.47 -27.18 43.51
CA ARG A 4 -9.62 -25.99 43.31
C ARG A 4 -8.92 -26.14 41.95
N PHE A 5 -9.63 -26.00 40.82
CA PHE A 5 -9.62 -24.78 39.99
C PHE A 5 -8.21 -24.15 39.97
N VAL A 6 -7.29 -24.58 39.09
CA VAL A 6 -7.23 -24.32 37.63
C VAL A 6 -7.54 -22.85 37.31
N VAL A 7 -6.87 -21.92 37.99
CA VAL A 7 -6.87 -20.50 37.63
C VAL A 7 -5.45 -19.98 37.76
N LEU A 8 -4.56 -20.42 36.87
CA LEU A 8 -3.25 -19.78 36.74
C LEU A 8 -2.59 -20.05 35.37
N LEU A 9 -3.33 -19.96 34.27
CA LEU A 9 -2.75 -20.21 32.93
C LEU A 9 -3.41 -19.38 31.80
N LEU A 10 -3.91 -18.17 32.09
CA LEU A 10 -4.39 -17.24 31.05
C LEU A 10 -3.80 -15.85 31.28
N ALA A 11 -2.49 -15.71 31.07
CA ALA A 11 -1.83 -14.40 31.01
C ALA A 11 -0.64 -14.40 30.03
N ILE A 12 -0.70 -15.18 28.95
CA ILE A 12 0.35 -15.24 27.92
C ILE A 12 -0.27 -15.26 26.53
N MET A 13 -1.04 -14.23 26.15
CA MET A 13 -1.46 -14.02 24.75
C MET A 13 -1.77 -12.54 24.53
N ALA A 14 -0.79 -11.65 24.70
CA ALA A 14 -0.95 -10.25 24.31
C ALA A 14 0.34 -9.61 23.78
N SER A 15 1.26 -10.42 23.27
CA SER A 15 2.45 -9.94 22.56
C SER A 15 2.37 -10.42 21.12
N ALA A 16 1.38 -9.92 20.38
CA ALA A 16 1.42 -10.01 18.93
C ALA A 16 2.71 -9.30 18.48
N PRO A 17 3.66 -9.99 17.83
CA PRO A 17 4.93 -9.39 17.49
C PRO A 17 4.66 -8.27 16.48
N VAL A 18 5.06 -7.05 16.84
CA VAL A 18 5.22 -5.90 15.93
C VAL A 18 6.48 -6.12 15.08
N VAL A 19 6.65 -7.33 14.54
CA VAL A 19 7.81 -7.77 13.76
C VAL A 19 7.25 -8.62 12.62
N ALA A 20 6.66 -7.96 11.62
CA ALA A 20 6.21 -8.60 10.38
C ALA A 20 5.68 -7.61 9.33
N ARG A 21 5.16 -6.43 9.75
CA ARG A 21 4.54 -5.49 8.79
C ARG A 21 5.56 -4.78 7.90
N GLU A 22 6.75 -4.48 8.39
CA GLU A 22 7.80 -3.84 7.57
C GLU A 22 8.39 -4.81 6.54
N ASP A 23 8.49 -6.10 6.87
CA ASP A 23 9.10 -7.12 6.00
C ASP A 23 8.15 -7.56 4.88
N VAL A 24 6.86 -7.78 5.18
CA VAL A 24 5.84 -8.19 4.19
C VAL A 24 5.65 -7.16 3.08
N ASN A 25 5.92 -5.89 3.38
CA ASN A 25 5.77 -4.79 2.45
C ASN A 25 7.03 -4.51 1.61
N ALA A 26 8.20 -5.07 1.97
CA ALA A 26 9.45 -4.84 1.25
C ALA A 26 9.38 -5.27 -0.24
N PRO A 27 8.77 -6.43 -0.60
CA PRO A 27 8.60 -6.81 -2.01
C PRO A 27 7.67 -5.86 -2.79
N ALA A 28 6.60 -5.38 -2.16
CA ALA A 28 5.66 -4.43 -2.77
C ALA A 28 6.35 -3.08 -3.00
N ARG A 29 7.09 -2.59 -2.01
CA ARG A 29 7.88 -1.36 -2.11
C ARG A 29 8.89 -1.41 -3.25
N GLU A 30 9.63 -2.50 -3.36
CA GLU A 30 10.64 -2.68 -4.40
C GLU A 30 10.01 -2.74 -5.80
N ALA A 31 8.83 -3.34 -5.94
CA ALA A 31 8.08 -3.36 -7.19
C ALA A 31 7.60 -1.95 -7.59
N GLU A 32 7.04 -1.18 -6.66
CA GLU A 32 6.60 0.21 -6.89
C GLU A 32 7.77 1.13 -7.22
N LEU A 33 8.91 0.99 -6.51
CA LEU A 33 10.12 1.74 -6.77
C LEU A 33 10.64 1.47 -8.20
N ARG A 34 10.72 0.21 -8.58
CA ARG A 34 11.15 -0.20 -9.93
C ARG A 34 10.21 0.34 -11.01
N THR A 35 8.90 0.23 -10.78
CA THR A 35 7.88 0.75 -11.69
C THR A 35 8.05 2.25 -11.87
N CYS A 36 8.21 3.01 -10.78
CA CYS A 36 8.42 4.45 -10.87
C CYS A 36 9.72 4.84 -11.57
N LEU A 37 10.82 4.13 -11.30
CA LEU A 37 12.10 4.42 -11.95
C LEU A 37 12.06 4.16 -13.46
N ASN A 38 11.29 3.16 -13.90
CA ASN A 38 11.19 2.81 -15.32
C ASN A 38 10.10 3.60 -16.07
N HIS A 39 9.00 3.95 -15.41
CA HIS A 39 7.79 4.51 -16.00
C HIS A 39 7.29 5.73 -15.22
N THR A 40 8.19 6.67 -14.96
CA THR A 40 7.86 7.89 -14.18
C THR A 40 6.76 8.73 -14.84
N ASP A 41 6.66 8.66 -16.17
CA ASP A 41 5.66 9.31 -17.00
C ASP A 41 4.23 8.77 -16.79
N TRP A 42 4.08 7.55 -16.26
CA TRP A 42 2.76 6.99 -15.91
C TRP A 42 2.28 7.46 -14.55
N ILE A 43 3.19 7.95 -13.71
CA ILE A 43 2.94 8.27 -12.30
C ILE A 43 2.85 9.77 -12.09
N ALA A 44 3.79 10.53 -12.67
CA ALA A 44 3.81 11.97 -12.55
C ALA A 44 3.01 12.63 -13.69
N PRO A 45 2.32 13.76 -13.43
CA PRO A 45 1.74 14.58 -14.49
C PRO A 45 2.81 14.95 -15.54
N PRO A 46 2.45 15.02 -16.83
CA PRO A 46 3.42 15.30 -17.90
C PRO A 46 4.05 16.70 -17.81
N ASP A 47 3.39 17.62 -17.10
CA ASP A 47 3.85 18.98 -16.82
C ASP A 47 4.62 19.11 -15.49
N ALA A 48 4.76 18.03 -14.71
CA ALA A 48 5.48 18.05 -13.45
C ALA A 48 6.99 18.15 -13.65
N THR A 49 7.62 19.09 -12.94
CA THR A 49 9.08 19.17 -12.84
C THR A 49 9.57 18.31 -11.67
N ILE A 50 10.29 17.23 -11.97
CA ILE A 50 10.89 16.35 -10.97
C ILE A 50 12.37 16.71 -10.83
N ALA A 51 12.73 17.39 -9.73
CA ALA A 51 14.09 17.85 -9.49
C ALA A 51 15.07 16.69 -9.21
N ASP A 52 14.62 15.69 -8.45
CA ASP A 52 15.36 14.46 -8.19
C ASP A 52 14.43 13.26 -8.36
N LYS A 53 14.66 12.50 -9.44
CA LYS A 53 13.86 11.32 -9.78
C LYS A 53 13.99 10.20 -8.75
N ALA A 54 15.17 10.01 -8.15
CA ALA A 54 15.37 8.96 -7.16
C ALA A 54 14.66 9.30 -5.85
N ALA A 55 14.73 10.55 -5.40
CA ALA A 55 14.01 11.02 -4.22
C ALA A 55 12.49 10.93 -4.42
N PHE A 56 11.99 11.41 -5.57
CA PHE A 56 10.58 11.31 -5.94
C PHE A 56 10.08 9.87 -5.94
N CYS A 57 10.78 8.95 -6.59
CA CYS A 57 10.34 7.55 -6.67
C CYS A 57 10.42 6.80 -5.35
N ASN A 58 11.36 7.15 -4.45
CA ASN A 58 11.35 6.61 -3.09
C ASN A 58 10.13 7.09 -2.31
N CYS A 59 9.80 8.39 -2.36
CA CYS A 59 8.59 8.92 -1.74
C CYS A 59 7.32 8.25 -2.30
N TYR A 60 7.25 8.08 -3.62
CA TYR A 60 6.12 7.43 -4.26
C TYR A 60 5.97 5.97 -3.81
N ALA A 61 7.05 5.19 -3.82
CA ALA A 61 7.01 3.78 -3.43
C ALA A 61 6.56 3.60 -1.97
N ASP A 62 7.02 4.47 -1.07
CA ASP A 62 6.60 4.48 0.33
C ASP A 62 5.10 4.80 0.46
N GLY A 63 4.62 5.80 -0.30
CA GLY A 63 3.21 6.17 -0.35
C GLY A 63 2.31 5.08 -0.93
N ALA A 64 2.73 4.44 -2.02
CA ALA A 64 2.01 3.37 -2.71
C ALA A 64 1.78 2.15 -1.80
N VAL A 65 2.81 1.76 -1.05
CA VAL A 65 2.72 0.68 -0.06
C VAL A 65 1.80 1.07 1.10
N LYS A 66 1.94 2.29 1.62
CA LYS A 66 1.10 2.80 2.73
C LYS A 66 -0.38 2.83 2.34
N ASP A 67 -0.68 3.21 1.11
CA ASP A 67 -2.04 3.30 0.57
C ASP A 67 -2.54 1.99 -0.06
N ARG A 68 -1.68 0.96 -0.06
CA ARG A 68 -1.92 -0.40 -0.55
C ARG A 68 -2.36 -0.44 -2.01
N LEU A 69 -1.68 0.30 -2.89
CA LEU A 69 -1.96 0.30 -4.32
C LEU A 69 -1.93 -1.10 -4.93
N TRP A 70 -0.95 -1.93 -4.56
CA TRP A 70 -0.84 -3.32 -5.00
C TRP A 70 -2.06 -4.21 -4.66
N GLU A 71 -2.77 -3.93 -3.55
CA GLU A 71 -4.03 -4.65 -3.22
C GLU A 71 -5.16 -4.19 -4.13
N LEU A 72 -5.20 -2.90 -4.48
CA LEU A 72 -6.20 -2.33 -5.38
C LEU A 72 -5.98 -2.78 -6.82
N GLU A 73 -4.73 -2.74 -7.30
CA GLU A 73 -4.38 -3.24 -8.63
C GLU A 73 -4.76 -4.72 -8.76
N ARG A 74 -4.48 -5.54 -7.74
CA ARG A 74 -4.89 -6.94 -7.72
C ARG A 74 -6.42 -7.09 -7.73
N ALA A 75 -7.15 -6.28 -6.99
CA ALA A 75 -8.61 -6.33 -6.97
C ALA A 75 -9.22 -5.90 -8.32
N GLU A 76 -8.69 -4.85 -8.95
CA GLU A 76 -9.11 -4.36 -10.26
C GLU A 76 -8.75 -5.35 -11.38
N ALA A 77 -7.62 -6.04 -11.29
CA ALA A 77 -7.22 -7.07 -12.27
C ALA A 77 -8.02 -8.38 -12.18
N ASN A 78 -8.77 -8.60 -11.09
CA ASN A 78 -9.52 -9.83 -10.81
C ASN A 78 -11.03 -9.58 -10.62
N GLU A 79 -11.62 -8.64 -11.38
CA GLU A 79 -13.06 -8.35 -11.34
C GLU A 79 -13.90 -9.64 -11.52
N GLY A 80 -14.37 -10.17 -10.38
CA GLY A 80 -14.97 -11.50 -10.21
C GLY A 80 -14.81 -12.04 -8.78
N GLU A 81 -13.75 -11.65 -8.06
CA GLU A 81 -13.58 -11.89 -6.61
C GLU A 81 -14.07 -10.66 -5.81
N GLU A 82 -15.14 -10.82 -5.04
CA GLU A 82 -15.90 -9.75 -4.37
C GLU A 82 -15.05 -8.75 -3.56
N VAL A 83 -14.76 -7.57 -4.12
CA VAL A 83 -14.57 -6.34 -3.32
C VAL A 83 -15.83 -5.50 -3.43
N ARG A 84 -16.75 -5.69 -2.48
CA ARG A 84 -17.96 -4.87 -2.32
C ARG A 84 -17.59 -3.41 -2.06
N ARG A 85 -17.63 -2.57 -3.11
CA ARG A 85 -18.18 -1.20 -3.13
C ARG A 85 -18.27 -0.73 -4.59
N SER A 86 -19.37 -0.07 -4.93
CA SER A 86 -19.67 0.41 -6.27
C SER A 86 -18.58 1.34 -6.83
N VAL A 87 -17.73 0.80 -7.71
CA VAL A 87 -16.78 1.55 -8.55
C VAL A 87 -17.45 2.04 -9.85
N ALA A 88 -18.70 1.62 -10.09
CA ALA A 88 -19.43 1.70 -11.35
C ALA A 88 -19.82 3.11 -11.86
N ASP A 89 -19.19 4.20 -11.41
CA ASP A 89 -19.58 5.55 -11.87
C ASP A 89 -18.42 6.55 -12.03
N ARG A 90 -17.18 6.10 -12.24
CA ARG A 90 -16.07 7.01 -12.58
C ARG A 90 -15.18 6.45 -13.68
N THR A 91 -14.97 7.28 -14.70
CA THR A 91 -14.14 7.07 -15.90
C THR A 91 -12.63 6.94 -15.63
N ILE A 92 -12.21 6.82 -14.36
CA ILE A 92 -10.81 6.68 -13.90
C ILE A 92 -10.80 5.70 -12.72
N SER A 93 -9.93 4.69 -12.76
CA SER A 93 -9.83 3.65 -11.74
C SER A 93 -9.56 4.24 -10.35
N LEU A 94 -9.87 3.49 -9.28
CA LEU A 94 -9.54 3.96 -7.93
C LEU A 94 -8.02 3.96 -7.72
N HIS A 95 -7.34 2.98 -8.32
CA HIS A 95 -5.89 2.91 -8.38
C HIS A 95 -5.27 4.21 -8.94
N ASP A 96 -5.67 4.65 -10.13
CA ASP A 96 -5.06 5.81 -10.81
C ASP A 96 -5.25 7.10 -10.01
N ARG A 97 -6.44 7.28 -9.39
CA ARG A 97 -6.70 8.45 -8.55
C ARG A 97 -5.81 8.49 -7.31
N LYS A 98 -5.56 7.34 -6.68
CA LYS A 98 -4.66 7.26 -5.53
C LYS A 98 -3.21 7.43 -5.94
N SER A 99 -2.78 6.79 -7.02
CA SER A 99 -1.44 6.95 -7.59
C SER A 99 -1.13 8.43 -7.87
N ALA A 100 -2.04 9.13 -8.55
CA ALA A 100 -1.90 10.57 -8.80
C ALA A 100 -1.85 11.42 -7.52
N ALA A 101 -2.63 11.08 -6.49
CA ALA A 101 -2.61 11.80 -5.21
C ALA A 101 -1.28 11.62 -4.46
N ILE A 102 -0.71 10.41 -4.48
CA ILE A 102 0.62 10.12 -3.91
C ILE A 102 1.69 10.89 -4.68
N ALA A 103 1.69 10.82 -6.01
CA ALA A 103 2.64 11.54 -6.86
C ALA A 103 2.61 13.05 -6.60
N ALA A 104 1.42 13.65 -6.55
CA ALA A 104 1.25 15.08 -6.24
C ALA A 104 1.76 15.46 -4.84
N SER A 105 1.68 14.55 -3.86
CA SER A 105 2.28 14.78 -2.55
C SER A 105 3.81 14.76 -2.60
N CYS A 106 4.39 13.86 -3.38
CA CYS A 106 5.84 13.70 -3.49
C CYS A 106 6.52 14.80 -4.31
N LEU A 107 5.79 15.48 -5.21
CA LEU A 107 6.29 16.65 -5.95
C LEU A 107 6.47 17.92 -5.09
N LYS A 108 5.94 17.95 -3.87
CA LYS A 108 6.08 19.10 -2.95
C LYS A 108 7.38 19.07 -2.15
N HIS A 109 8.13 17.97 -2.25
CA HIS A 109 9.35 17.68 -1.49
C HIS A 109 10.54 17.63 -2.42
#